data_AF-A0AAQ3TVW8-F1
#
_entry.id   AF-A0AAQ3TVW8-F1
#
_cell.length_a   1.000
_cell.length_b   1.000
_cell.length_c   1.000
_cell.angle_alpha   90.00
_cell.angle_beta   90.00
_cell.angle_gamma   90.00
#
_symmetry.space_group_name_H-M   'P 1'
#
loop_
_entity.id
_entity.type
_entity.pdbx_description
1 polymer ?
#
loop_
_entity_poly.entity_id
_entity_poly.type
_entity_poly.pdbx_seq_one_letter_code
_entity_poly.pdbx_strand_id
1 'polypeptide(L)'
;MDAFYPGGGYSSSAPYYGAGAAASGVGGGWGYDSLKNFRQITPAVQTHLKLVYLTLCVALASSAVGAYLHVLWNVGGMLTMLGCVGSIAWLFSVPVYEERKRYGLLMAAALLEGASIGPLIKLAVDFDPSILVTAFVGTAIAFACFSCAAIVAKRREYLYLGGLLSSGLSILLWLQFAASIFGHSTGSFMFEVYFGLLIFVGYMVYDTQEIIERAHHGDMDYIKHALTLFTDFVAVLVRILVIMLKNAADKSEDKKRKKRS
;
A
#
# COMPACT_ATOMS: atom_id res chain seq x y z
N MET A 1 -70.01 42.63 -3.74
CA MET A 1 -70.60 43.77 -4.45
C MET A 1 -69.85 45.01 -4.00
N ASP A 2 -69.08 45.55 -4.96
CA ASP A 2 -68.66 46.95 -5.17
C ASP A 2 -67.70 47.59 -4.13
N ALA A 3 -66.62 48.33 -4.44
CA ALA A 3 -66.00 48.86 -5.67
C ALA A 3 -64.53 49.27 -5.33
N PHE A 4 -63.50 49.00 -6.13
CA PHE A 4 -62.85 49.84 -7.17
C PHE A 4 -62.13 51.15 -6.72
N TYR A 5 -60.77 51.07 -6.63
CA TYR A 5 -59.61 51.94 -7.07
C TYR A 5 -59.79 53.47 -7.36
N PRO A 6 -58.73 54.35 -7.48
CA PRO A 6 -57.38 54.09 -8.06
C PRO A 6 -56.13 54.96 -7.66
N GLY A 7 -54.97 54.61 -8.24
CA GLY A 7 -53.88 55.51 -8.69
C GLY A 7 -52.74 55.78 -7.69
N GLY A 8 -51.44 55.77 -7.99
CA GLY A 8 -50.67 55.79 -9.25
C GLY A 8 -49.47 56.75 -9.07
N GLY A 9 -48.25 56.37 -9.46
CA GLY A 9 -47.12 57.32 -9.50
C GLY A 9 -45.71 56.72 -9.48
N TYR A 10 -45.05 56.73 -10.64
CA TYR A 10 -43.64 56.41 -10.87
C TYR A 10 -42.70 57.59 -10.50
N SER A 11 -41.43 57.27 -10.16
CA SER A 11 -40.20 57.80 -10.83
C SER A 11 -39.04 58.24 -9.90
N SER A 12 -37.90 57.58 -10.11
CA SER A 12 -36.52 58.10 -10.22
C SER A 12 -35.80 58.72 -9.01
N SER A 13 -34.70 58.07 -8.58
CA SER A 13 -33.33 58.61 -8.71
C SER A 13 -32.28 57.70 -8.03
N ALA A 14 -31.40 57.10 -8.84
CA ALA A 14 -30.00 56.86 -8.47
C ALA A 14 -29.22 58.18 -8.70
N PRO A 15 -27.93 58.36 -8.34
CA PRO A 15 -26.94 57.41 -7.80
C PRO A 15 -26.12 57.98 -6.61
N TYR A 16 -25.34 57.18 -5.87
CA TYR A 16 -24.02 57.60 -5.36
C TYR A 16 -23.14 56.39 -5.05
N TYR A 17 -21.94 56.40 -5.64
CA TYR A 17 -20.86 55.44 -5.43
C TYR A 17 -20.29 55.56 -4.01
N GLY A 18 -20.17 54.43 -3.32
CA GLY A 18 -19.42 54.29 -2.07
C GLY A 18 -18.62 53.00 -2.11
N ALA A 19 -17.34 53.10 -2.45
CA ALA A 19 -16.38 52.01 -2.33
C ALA A 19 -16.20 51.63 -0.86
N GLY A 20 -16.45 50.36 -0.53
CA GLY A 20 -16.22 49.78 0.78
C GLY A 20 -15.88 48.31 0.62
N ALA A 21 -14.59 48.04 0.44
CA ALA A 21 -14.04 46.69 0.45
C ALA A 21 -14.29 46.04 1.82
N ALA A 22 -15.15 45.03 1.85
CA ALA A 22 -15.25 44.11 2.98
C ALA A 22 -14.79 42.73 2.47
N ALA A 23 -13.52 42.44 2.74
CA ALA A 23 -12.93 41.13 2.56
C ALA A 23 -13.71 40.12 3.41
N SER A 24 -14.49 39.25 2.75
CA SER A 24 -14.97 38.02 3.34
C SER A 24 -13.78 37.09 3.51
N GLY A 25 -13.16 37.17 4.70
CA GLY A 25 -12.19 36.19 5.15
C GLY A 25 -12.81 34.81 5.12
N VAL A 26 -12.45 34.01 4.11
CA VAL A 26 -12.58 32.55 4.13
C VAL A 26 -11.58 32.06 5.17
N GLY A 27 -11.97 32.14 6.44
CA GLY A 27 -11.29 31.50 7.54
C GLY A 27 -11.39 29.99 7.33
N GLY A 28 -10.32 29.40 6.80
CA GLY A 28 -10.12 27.97 6.68
C GLY A 28 -10.03 27.34 8.07
N GLY A 29 -11.17 27.17 8.72
CA GLY A 29 -11.33 26.25 9.83
C GLY A 29 -11.49 24.84 9.27
N TRP A 30 -10.38 24.19 8.92
CA TRP A 30 -10.37 22.74 8.78
C TRP A 30 -10.56 22.17 10.19
N GLY A 31 -11.82 22.12 10.63
CA GLY A 31 -12.20 21.68 11.96
C GLY A 31 -11.91 20.19 12.10
N TYR A 32 -11.26 19.83 13.20
CA TYR A 32 -11.12 18.45 13.68
C TYR A 32 -12.46 17.67 13.65
N ASP A 33 -13.58 18.38 13.75
CA ASP A 33 -14.93 17.84 13.66
C ASP A 33 -15.40 17.52 12.23
N SER A 34 -14.83 18.16 11.21
CA SER A 34 -15.03 17.77 9.80
C SER A 34 -14.26 16.50 9.45
N LEU A 35 -13.08 16.29 10.07
CA LEU A 35 -12.39 15.00 10.01
C LEU A 35 -13.19 13.92 10.76
N LYS A 36 -13.80 14.23 11.91
CA LYS A 36 -14.63 13.27 12.67
C LYS A 36 -15.97 12.91 12.03
N ASN A 37 -16.41 13.63 10.99
CA ASN A 37 -17.63 13.30 10.26
C ASN A 37 -17.41 12.13 9.25
N PHE A 38 -16.71 11.08 9.68
CA PHE A 38 -16.51 9.81 8.98
C PHE A 38 -17.82 9.01 8.91
N ARG A 39 -18.84 9.53 8.22
CA ARG A 39 -20.18 8.94 8.17
C ARG A 39 -20.29 7.68 7.29
N GLN A 40 -19.19 6.92 7.12
CA GLN A 40 -19.15 5.66 6.36
C GLN A 40 -18.31 4.54 6.99
N ILE A 41 -17.68 4.72 8.16
CA ILE A 41 -16.94 3.64 8.85
C ILE A 41 -17.41 3.54 10.30
N THR A 42 -18.08 2.43 10.63
CA THR A 42 -18.57 2.12 11.98
C THR A 42 -17.40 2.07 12.99
N PRO A 43 -17.57 2.51 14.25
CA PRO A 43 -16.50 2.44 15.26
C PRO A 43 -15.86 1.05 15.40
N ALA A 44 -16.64 -0.02 15.23
CA ALA A 44 -16.15 -1.40 15.21
C ALA A 44 -15.09 -1.63 14.12
N VAL A 45 -15.31 -1.11 12.90
CA VAL A 45 -14.37 -1.26 11.78
C VAL A 45 -13.10 -0.43 12.02
N GLN A 46 -13.21 0.74 12.66
CA GLN A 46 -12.03 1.52 13.04
C GLN A 46 -11.14 0.77 14.04
N THR A 47 -11.74 0.14 15.06
CA THR A 47 -11.01 -0.68 16.03
C THR A 47 -10.36 -1.88 15.36
N HIS A 48 -11.09 -2.55 14.46
CA HIS A 48 -10.56 -3.65 13.64
C HIS A 48 -9.35 -3.23 12.82
N LEU A 49 -9.44 -2.12 12.07
CA LEU A 49 -8.32 -1.60 11.29
C LEU A 49 -7.11 -1.28 12.17
N LYS A 50 -7.31 -0.69 13.35
CA LYS A 50 -6.20 -0.45 14.30
C LYS A 50 -5.48 -1.75 14.66
N LEU A 51 -6.22 -2.82 14.95
CA LEU A 51 -5.65 -4.13 15.25
C LEU A 51 -4.89 -4.71 14.04
N VAL A 52 -5.43 -4.57 12.84
CA VAL A 52 -4.79 -4.98 11.59
C VAL A 52 -3.45 -4.27 11.41
N TYR A 53 -3.41 -2.94 11.48
CA TYR A 53 -2.18 -2.16 11.29
C TYR A 53 -1.16 -2.38 12.42
N LEU A 54 -1.59 -2.56 13.67
CA LEU A 54 -0.69 -2.92 14.77
C LEU A 54 -0.07 -4.30 14.55
N THR A 55 -0.88 -5.28 14.16
CA THR A 55 -0.41 -6.64 13.85
C THR A 55 0.55 -6.64 12.66
N LEU A 56 0.27 -5.84 11.63
CA LEU A 56 1.17 -5.59 10.51
C LEU A 56 2.53 -5.04 10.98
N CYS A 57 2.55 -4.05 11.88
CA CYS A 57 3.80 -3.51 12.41
C CYS A 57 4.64 -4.57 13.12
N VAL A 58 4.00 -5.43 13.92
CA VAL A 58 4.69 -6.55 14.59
C VAL A 58 5.18 -7.59 13.57
N ALA A 59 4.39 -7.89 12.54
CA ALA A 59 4.81 -8.78 11.45
C ALA A 59 6.02 -8.22 10.69
N LEU A 60 6.05 -6.92 10.38
CA LEU A 60 7.19 -6.26 9.76
C LEU A 60 8.43 -6.30 10.67
N ALA A 61 8.28 -6.12 11.98
CA ALA A 61 9.38 -6.28 12.93
C ALA A 61 9.89 -7.73 12.97
N SER A 62 8.98 -8.71 12.98
CA SER A 62 9.32 -10.14 12.90
C SER A 62 10.08 -10.47 11.61
N SER A 63 9.64 -9.91 10.48
CA SER A 63 10.31 -10.03 9.18
C SER A 63 11.70 -9.39 9.18
N ALA A 64 11.86 -8.21 9.78
CA ALA A 64 13.16 -7.58 9.95
C ALA A 64 14.13 -8.45 10.77
N VAL A 65 13.63 -9.10 11.84
CA VAL A 65 14.41 -10.10 12.60
C VAL A 65 14.80 -11.27 11.68
N GLY A 66 13.86 -11.82 10.91
CA GLY A 66 14.14 -12.89 9.95
C GLY A 66 15.24 -12.53 8.92
N ALA A 67 15.16 -11.34 8.34
CA ALA A 67 16.18 -10.82 7.43
C ALA A 67 17.55 -10.71 8.11
N TYR A 68 17.57 -10.20 9.35
CA TYR A 68 18.78 -10.13 10.16
C TYR A 68 19.37 -11.51 10.47
N LEU A 69 18.53 -12.51 10.77
CA LEU A 69 18.98 -13.89 10.98
C LEU A 69 19.61 -14.49 9.72
N HIS A 70 19.06 -14.20 8.54
CA HIS A 70 19.71 -14.59 7.30
C HIS A 70 21.09 -13.93 7.16
N VAL A 71 21.22 -12.62 7.46
CA VAL A 71 22.52 -11.93 7.37
C VAL A 71 23.58 -12.58 8.26
N LEU A 72 23.20 -13.02 9.47
CA LEU A 72 24.10 -13.66 10.43
C LEU A 72 24.44 -15.12 10.11
N TRP A 73 23.43 -15.94 9.83
CA TRP A 73 23.57 -17.40 9.77
C TRP A 73 23.32 -17.99 8.38
N ASN A 74 23.05 -17.14 7.38
CA ASN A 74 22.74 -17.55 6.01
C ASN A 74 21.59 -18.58 5.91
N VAL A 75 20.60 -18.46 6.80
CA VAL A 75 19.47 -19.41 6.93
C VAL A 75 18.44 -19.24 5.80
N GLY A 76 18.36 -18.04 5.23
CA GLY A 76 17.43 -17.71 4.14
C GLY A 76 17.67 -18.44 2.82
N GLY A 77 16.60 -18.60 2.05
CA GLY A 77 16.61 -19.18 0.70
C GLY A 77 15.35 -19.98 0.42
N MET A 78 15.45 -21.03 -0.39
CA MET A 78 14.31 -21.85 -0.79
C MET A 78 13.63 -22.56 0.39
N LEU A 79 14.39 -22.97 1.41
CA LEU A 79 13.84 -23.66 2.58
C LEU A 79 12.95 -22.73 3.42
N THR A 80 13.41 -21.50 3.68
CA THR A 80 12.62 -20.50 4.41
C THR A 80 11.41 -20.06 3.60
N MET A 81 11.52 -20.03 2.26
CA MET A 81 10.38 -19.74 1.38
C MET A 81 9.30 -20.82 1.49
N LEU A 82 9.70 -22.09 1.40
CA LEU A 82 8.77 -23.22 1.58
C LEU A 82 8.16 -23.23 2.99
N GLY A 83 8.96 -22.91 4.02
CA GLY A 83 8.48 -22.76 5.38
C GLY A 83 7.49 -21.62 5.55
N CYS A 84 7.70 -20.48 4.88
CA CYS A 84 6.77 -19.35 4.86
C CYS A 84 5.44 -19.76 4.24
N VAL A 85 5.48 -20.35 3.04
CA VAL A 85 4.28 -20.86 2.34
C VAL A 85 3.56 -21.91 3.19
N GLY A 86 4.29 -22.84 3.81
CA GLY A 86 3.73 -23.85 4.70
C GLY A 86 3.06 -23.22 5.94
N SER A 87 3.66 -22.20 6.52
CA SER A 87 3.10 -21.48 7.68
C SER A 87 1.82 -20.73 7.32
N ILE A 88 1.79 -20.11 6.14
CA ILE A 88 0.59 -19.43 5.60
C ILE A 88 -0.51 -20.45 5.31
N ALA A 89 -0.20 -21.55 4.62
CA ALA A 89 -1.18 -22.60 4.33
C ALA A 89 -1.75 -23.21 5.62
N TRP A 90 -0.90 -23.42 6.63
CA TRP A 90 -1.34 -23.87 7.94
C TRP A 90 -2.25 -22.84 8.62
N LEU A 91 -1.92 -21.54 8.55
CA LEU A 91 -2.75 -20.47 9.11
C LEU A 91 -4.18 -20.49 8.55
N PHE A 92 -4.34 -20.74 7.25
CA PHE A 92 -5.66 -20.85 6.61
C PHE A 92 -6.43 -22.11 7.00
N SER A 93 -5.74 -23.15 7.44
CA SER A 93 -6.35 -24.41 7.90
C SER A 93 -6.79 -24.35 9.36
N VAL A 94 -6.28 -23.39 10.15
CA VAL A 94 -6.60 -23.25 11.58
C VAL A 94 -7.91 -22.46 11.75
N PRO A 95 -8.86 -22.96 12.56
CA PRO A 95 -10.13 -22.27 12.83
C PRO A 95 -9.94 -20.87 13.43
N VAL A 96 -10.87 -19.95 13.12
CA VAL A 96 -10.77 -18.53 13.50
C VAL A 96 -10.68 -18.32 15.02
N TYR A 97 -11.33 -19.16 15.82
CA TYR A 97 -11.33 -19.06 17.29
C TYR A 97 -9.96 -19.38 17.93
N GLU A 98 -9.04 -20.03 17.21
CA GLU A 98 -7.69 -20.35 17.69
C GLU A 98 -6.71 -19.19 17.45
N GLU A 99 -7.09 -17.97 17.86
CA GLU A 99 -6.37 -16.73 17.55
C GLU A 99 -4.88 -16.78 17.89
N ARG A 100 -4.52 -17.33 19.06
CA ARG A 100 -3.11 -17.42 19.50
C ARG A 100 -2.25 -18.24 18.55
N LYS A 101 -2.77 -19.37 18.05
CA LYS A 101 -2.03 -20.22 17.10
C LYS A 101 -1.88 -19.52 15.76
N ARG A 102 -2.96 -18.89 15.27
CA ARG A 102 -2.95 -18.15 14.01
C ARG A 102 -2.00 -16.96 14.06
N TYR A 103 -1.98 -16.23 15.17
CA TYR A 103 -1.05 -15.13 15.39
C TYR A 103 0.41 -15.64 15.40
N GLY A 104 0.69 -16.75 16.09
CA GLY A 104 2.00 -17.39 16.07
C GLY A 104 2.44 -17.82 14.66
N LEU A 105 1.52 -18.40 13.88
CA LEU A 105 1.78 -18.77 12.49
C LEU A 105 2.03 -17.55 11.59
N LEU A 106 1.34 -16.44 11.82
CA LEU A 106 1.61 -15.17 11.12
C LEU A 106 3.01 -14.65 11.45
N MET A 107 3.41 -14.66 12.72
CA MET A 107 4.76 -14.22 13.13
C MET A 107 5.85 -15.12 12.55
N ALA A 108 5.62 -16.44 12.53
CA ALA A 108 6.51 -17.41 11.93
C ALA A 108 6.62 -17.21 10.40
N ALA A 109 5.49 -17.05 9.72
CA ALA A 109 5.46 -16.73 8.29
C ALA A 109 6.23 -15.43 8.00
N ALA A 110 5.99 -14.36 8.77
CA ALA A 110 6.66 -13.09 8.59
C ALA A 110 8.19 -13.18 8.80
N LEU A 111 8.64 -13.92 9.82
CA LEU A 111 10.06 -14.19 10.08
C LEU A 111 10.68 -14.97 8.92
N LEU A 112 10.04 -16.04 8.46
CA LEU A 112 10.53 -16.88 7.36
C LEU A 112 10.54 -16.11 6.03
N GLU A 113 9.55 -15.27 5.79
CA GLU A 113 9.52 -14.37 4.64
C GLU A 113 10.71 -13.40 4.65
N GLY A 114 10.95 -12.74 5.79
CA GLY A 114 12.10 -11.85 5.96
C GLY A 114 13.43 -12.57 5.74
N ALA A 115 13.57 -13.79 6.27
CA ALA A 115 14.75 -14.61 6.01
C ALA A 115 14.89 -14.97 4.53
N SER A 116 13.79 -15.27 3.84
CA SER A 116 13.78 -15.62 2.41
C SER A 116 14.21 -14.47 1.51
N ILE A 117 13.86 -13.24 1.87
CA ILE A 117 14.28 -12.01 1.17
C ILE A 117 15.68 -11.57 1.62
N GLY A 118 16.20 -12.16 2.71
CA GLY A 118 17.52 -11.91 3.28
C GLY A 118 18.66 -11.82 2.28
N PRO A 119 18.81 -12.71 1.26
CA PRO A 119 19.88 -12.60 0.27
C PRO A 119 19.83 -11.28 -0.53
N LEU A 120 18.63 -10.83 -0.89
CA LEU A 120 18.43 -9.56 -1.59
C LEU A 120 18.76 -8.37 -0.69
N ILE A 121 18.36 -8.44 0.58
CA ILE A 121 18.69 -7.42 1.59
C ILE A 121 20.19 -7.35 1.80
N LYS A 122 20.87 -8.50 1.93
CA LYS A 122 22.32 -8.59 2.06
C LYS A 122 23.01 -7.95 0.86
N LEU A 123 22.56 -8.26 -0.36
CA LEU A 123 23.08 -7.66 -1.58
C LEU A 123 22.93 -6.13 -1.60
N ALA A 124 21.79 -5.61 -1.15
CA ALA A 124 21.58 -4.17 -1.04
C ALA A 124 22.49 -3.52 0.01
N VAL A 125 22.65 -4.14 1.18
CA VAL A 125 23.54 -3.66 2.25
C VAL A 125 25.01 -3.67 1.82
N ASP A 126 25.45 -4.73 1.14
CA ASP A 126 26.82 -4.87 0.63
C ASP A 126 27.12 -3.84 -0.48
N PHE A 127 26.10 -3.45 -1.27
CA PHE A 127 26.25 -2.43 -2.32
C PHE A 127 26.27 -1.01 -1.74
N ASP A 128 25.19 -0.63 -1.04
CA ASP A 128 25.05 0.64 -0.32
C ASP A 128 23.86 0.53 0.66
N PRO A 129 24.09 0.58 1.98
CA PRO A 129 23.03 0.42 2.98
C PRO A 129 21.94 1.51 2.89
N SER A 130 22.24 2.67 2.30
CA SER A 130 21.25 3.72 2.08
C SER A 130 20.12 3.28 1.14
N ILE A 131 20.38 2.36 0.20
CA ILE A 131 19.38 1.80 -0.73
C ILE A 131 18.29 1.07 0.05
N LEU A 132 18.67 0.24 1.03
CA LEU A 132 17.70 -0.49 1.85
C LEU A 132 16.80 0.46 2.64
N VAL A 133 17.40 1.45 3.31
CA VAL A 133 16.67 2.42 4.14
C VAL A 133 15.72 3.26 3.28
N THR A 134 16.19 3.77 2.15
CA THR A 134 15.38 4.58 1.24
C THR A 134 14.26 3.79 0.56
N ALA A 135 14.51 2.53 0.18
CA ALA A 135 13.47 1.64 -0.33
C ALA A 135 12.39 1.39 0.73
N PHE A 136 12.78 1.05 1.96
CA PHE A 136 11.84 0.80 3.06
C PHE A 136 11.00 2.04 3.40
N VAL A 137 11.64 3.20 3.57
CA VAL A 137 10.94 4.46 3.86
C VAL A 137 10.02 4.86 2.70
N GLY A 138 10.48 4.70 1.46
CA GLY A 138 9.67 4.95 0.26
C GLY A 138 8.42 4.07 0.20
N THR A 139 8.58 2.77 0.44
CA THR A 139 7.44 1.83 0.54
C THR A 139 6.51 2.19 1.68
N ALA A 140 7.04 2.52 2.87
CA ALA A 140 6.22 2.88 4.03
C ALA A 140 5.38 4.14 3.80
N ILE A 141 5.97 5.17 3.19
CA ILE A 141 5.24 6.39 2.82
C ILE A 141 4.17 6.08 1.78
N ALA A 142 4.52 5.37 0.70
CA ALA A 142 3.56 5.01 -0.35
C ALA A 142 2.40 4.18 0.23
N PHE A 143 2.71 3.15 1.03
CA PHE A 143 1.74 2.31 1.72
C PHE A 143 0.82 3.15 2.61
N ALA A 144 1.37 3.99 3.49
CA ALA A 144 0.56 4.86 4.34
C ALA A 144 -0.35 5.80 3.53
N CYS A 145 0.17 6.47 2.49
CA CYS A 145 -0.61 7.36 1.65
C CYS A 145 -1.75 6.64 0.93
N PHE A 146 -1.46 5.51 0.29
CA PHE A 146 -2.45 4.74 -0.46
C PHE A 146 -3.47 4.05 0.45
N SER A 147 -3.05 3.53 1.60
CA SER A 147 -3.96 2.99 2.61
C SER A 147 -4.87 4.07 3.18
N CYS A 148 -4.36 5.26 3.49
CA CYS A 148 -5.20 6.38 3.93
C CYS A 148 -6.18 6.82 2.84
N ALA A 149 -5.73 6.94 1.59
CA ALA A 149 -6.60 7.25 0.46
C ALA A 149 -7.70 6.20 0.27
N ALA A 150 -7.34 4.91 0.40
CA ALA A 150 -8.28 3.80 0.35
C ALA A 150 -9.33 3.90 1.46
N ILE A 151 -8.92 4.16 2.70
CA ILE A 151 -9.85 4.31 3.83
C ILE A 151 -10.89 5.43 3.57
N VAL A 152 -10.52 6.48 2.84
CA VAL A 152 -11.39 7.65 2.56
C VAL A 152 -12.21 7.48 1.28
N ALA A 153 -11.75 6.68 0.32
CA ALA A 153 -12.36 6.57 -1.00
C ALA A 153 -13.72 5.82 -1.00
N LYS A 154 -14.59 6.17 -1.95
CA LYS A 154 -15.93 5.57 -2.11
C LYS A 154 -15.86 4.22 -2.84
N ARG A 155 -16.72 3.30 -2.39
CA ARG A 155 -16.63 1.84 -2.55
C ARG A 155 -17.08 1.21 -3.87
N ARG A 156 -17.29 1.96 -4.95
CA ARG A 156 -18.20 1.49 -6.01
C ARG A 156 -17.64 0.63 -7.14
N GLU A 157 -16.34 0.33 -7.22
CA GLU A 157 -15.76 -0.34 -8.42
C GLU A 157 -14.75 -1.49 -8.14
N TYR A 158 -14.94 -2.28 -7.07
CA TYR A 158 -13.96 -3.31 -6.68
C TYR A 158 -13.87 -4.52 -7.62
N LEU A 159 -14.98 -4.99 -8.18
CA LEU A 159 -14.96 -6.19 -9.04
C LEU A 159 -14.12 -5.96 -10.31
N TYR A 160 -14.22 -4.77 -10.90
CA TYR A 160 -13.42 -4.39 -12.07
C TYR A 160 -11.94 -4.23 -11.70
N LEU A 161 -11.64 -3.63 -10.55
CA LEU A 161 -10.27 -3.44 -10.11
C LEU A 161 -9.58 -4.78 -9.78
N GLY A 162 -10.25 -5.68 -9.06
CA GLY A 162 -9.73 -7.03 -8.78
C GLY A 162 -9.51 -7.86 -10.05
N GLY A 163 -10.43 -7.77 -11.03
CA GLY A 163 -10.27 -8.40 -12.34
C GLY A 163 -9.08 -7.84 -13.14
N LEU A 164 -8.90 -6.51 -13.12
CA LEU A 164 -7.77 -5.85 -13.77
C LEU A 164 -6.44 -6.28 -13.13
N LEU A 165 -6.35 -6.25 -11.80
CA LEU A 165 -5.13 -6.60 -11.07
C LEU A 165 -4.75 -8.08 -11.23
N SER A 166 -5.73 -8.98 -11.19
CA SER A 166 -5.50 -10.42 -11.42
C SER A 166 -5.10 -10.75 -12.85
N SER A 167 -5.66 -10.04 -13.84
CA SER A 167 -5.18 -10.15 -15.22
C SER A 167 -3.74 -9.64 -15.37
N GLY A 168 -3.39 -8.52 -14.72
CA GLY A 168 -2.01 -8.02 -14.65
C GLY A 168 -1.04 -8.99 -13.99
N LEU A 169 -1.43 -9.62 -12.88
CA LEU A 169 -0.64 -10.66 -12.21
C LEU A 169 -0.41 -11.87 -13.12
N SER A 170 -1.45 -12.28 -13.87
CA SER A 170 -1.34 -13.36 -14.84
C SER A 170 -0.37 -13.02 -15.97
N ILE A 171 -0.38 -11.77 -16.47
CA ILE A 171 0.59 -11.28 -17.45
C ILE A 171 2.02 -11.36 -16.89
N LEU A 172 2.25 -10.93 -15.64
CA LEU A 172 3.56 -11.04 -14.99
C LEU A 172 4.04 -12.49 -14.91
N LEU A 173 3.15 -13.42 -14.56
CA LEU A 173 3.45 -14.85 -14.51
C LEU A 173 3.86 -15.37 -15.89
N TRP A 174 3.13 -14.99 -16.95
CA TRP A 174 3.46 -15.36 -18.32
C TRP A 174 4.79 -14.75 -18.80
N LEU A 175 5.09 -13.51 -18.41
CA LEU A 175 6.36 -12.85 -18.72
C LEU A 175 7.53 -13.56 -18.04
N GLN A 176 7.38 -13.93 -16.77
CA GLN A 176 8.39 -14.70 -16.03
C GLN A 176 8.60 -16.09 -16.66
N PHE A 177 7.52 -16.77 -17.03
CA PHE A 177 7.61 -18.05 -17.73
C PHE A 177 8.32 -17.92 -19.07
N ALA A 178 7.94 -16.92 -19.88
CA ALA A 178 8.59 -16.64 -21.15
C ALA A 178 10.07 -16.30 -20.95
N ALA A 179 10.41 -15.47 -19.97
CA ALA A 179 11.80 -15.12 -19.68
C ALA A 179 12.63 -16.30 -19.16
N SER A 180 12.00 -17.27 -18.49
CA SER A 180 12.66 -18.53 -18.11
C SER A 180 12.98 -19.42 -19.31
N ILE A 181 12.21 -19.35 -20.40
CA ILE A 181 12.43 -20.15 -21.62
C ILE A 181 13.38 -19.43 -22.59
N PHE A 182 13.14 -18.14 -22.82
CA PHE A 182 13.81 -17.34 -23.85
C PHE A 182 14.97 -16.47 -23.30
N GLY A 183 15.15 -16.43 -21.98
CA GLY A 183 16.09 -15.56 -21.30
C GLY A 183 15.55 -14.15 -21.03
N HIS A 184 16.16 -13.44 -20.07
CA HIS A 184 15.84 -12.04 -19.80
C HIS A 184 16.68 -11.09 -20.65
N SER A 185 16.03 -10.14 -21.31
CA SER A 185 16.67 -8.94 -21.84
C SER A 185 16.63 -7.81 -20.80
N THR A 186 17.56 -6.86 -20.86
CA THR A 186 17.56 -5.71 -19.92
C THR A 186 16.25 -4.92 -19.96
N GLY A 187 15.66 -4.78 -21.15
CA GLY A 187 14.40 -4.06 -21.36
C GLY A 187 13.19 -4.83 -20.84
N SER A 188 13.09 -6.14 -21.12
CA SER A 188 11.99 -6.97 -20.61
C SER A 188 12.01 -7.07 -19.09
N PHE A 189 13.19 -7.19 -18.48
CA PHE A 189 13.35 -7.16 -17.03
C PHE A 189 12.93 -5.82 -16.43
N MET A 190 13.32 -4.68 -17.02
CA MET A 190 12.87 -3.37 -16.53
C MET A 190 11.35 -3.22 -16.62
N PHE A 191 10.78 -3.55 -17.77
CA PHE A 191 9.33 -3.51 -17.97
C PHE A 191 8.62 -4.34 -16.89
N GLU A 192 9.08 -5.57 -16.67
CA GLU A 192 8.47 -6.47 -15.70
C GLU A 192 8.51 -5.93 -14.27
N VAL A 193 9.65 -5.36 -13.84
CA VAL A 193 9.79 -4.83 -12.49
C VAL A 193 8.91 -3.59 -12.28
N TYR A 194 8.87 -2.65 -13.23
CA TYR A 194 8.04 -1.43 -13.14
C TYR A 194 6.55 -1.71 -13.33
N PHE A 195 6.18 -2.56 -14.30
CA PHE A 195 4.81 -3.01 -14.49
C PHE A 195 4.33 -3.81 -13.28
N GLY A 196 5.19 -4.68 -12.75
CA GLY A 196 4.98 -5.35 -11.47
C GLY A 196 4.65 -4.35 -10.38
N LEU A 197 5.55 -3.40 -10.13
CA LEU A 197 5.37 -2.38 -9.10
C LEU A 197 3.99 -1.71 -9.18
N LEU A 198 3.56 -1.32 -10.38
CA LEU A 198 2.23 -0.74 -10.60
C LEU A 198 1.10 -1.70 -10.15
N ILE A 199 1.16 -2.97 -10.55
CA ILE A 199 0.16 -3.98 -10.19
C ILE A 199 0.09 -4.18 -8.68
N PHE A 200 1.22 -4.25 -7.97
CA PHE A 200 1.18 -4.54 -6.53
C PHE A 200 0.88 -3.32 -5.67
N VAL A 201 1.24 -2.11 -6.13
CA VAL A 201 0.68 -0.88 -5.53
C VAL A 201 -0.85 -0.86 -5.71
N GLY A 202 -1.35 -1.36 -6.84
CA GLY A 202 -2.78 -1.56 -7.07
C GLY A 202 -3.41 -2.58 -6.10
N TYR A 203 -2.77 -3.74 -5.90
CA TYR A 203 -3.21 -4.75 -4.92
C TYR A 203 -3.25 -4.18 -3.50
N MET A 204 -2.22 -3.46 -3.07
CA MET A 204 -2.20 -2.80 -1.77
C MET A 204 -3.40 -1.87 -1.53
N VAL A 205 -3.83 -1.12 -2.56
CA VAL A 205 -5.04 -0.29 -2.51
C VAL A 205 -6.30 -1.17 -2.47
N TYR A 206 -6.37 -2.17 -3.35
CA TYR A 206 -7.49 -3.10 -3.45
C TYR A 206 -7.71 -3.89 -2.17
N ASP A 207 -6.67 -4.46 -1.59
CA ASP A 207 -6.70 -5.26 -0.37
C ASP A 207 -7.05 -4.40 0.85
N THR A 208 -6.52 -3.17 0.94
CA THR A 208 -6.96 -2.23 1.99
C THR A 208 -8.47 -1.98 1.92
N GLN A 209 -9.01 -1.82 0.71
CA GLN A 209 -10.44 -1.62 0.52
C GLN A 209 -11.27 -2.87 0.82
N GLU A 210 -10.82 -4.03 0.34
CA GLU A 210 -11.47 -5.31 0.56
C GLU A 210 -11.55 -5.63 2.05
N ILE A 211 -10.48 -5.37 2.81
CA ILE A 211 -10.44 -5.48 4.28
C ILE A 211 -11.52 -4.64 4.94
N ILE A 212 -11.70 -3.39 4.47
CA ILE A 212 -12.72 -2.49 5.00
C ILE A 212 -14.11 -3.02 4.65
N GLU A 213 -14.33 -3.46 3.42
CA GLU A 213 -15.62 -4.00 2.97
C GLU A 213 -16.00 -5.28 3.74
N ARG A 214 -15.06 -6.22 3.87
CA ARG A 214 -15.21 -7.44 4.67
C ARG A 214 -15.57 -7.11 6.13
N ALA A 215 -14.89 -6.15 6.73
CA ALA A 215 -15.18 -5.71 8.10
C ALA A 215 -16.58 -5.09 8.25
N HIS A 216 -17.10 -4.41 7.23
CA HIS A 216 -18.48 -3.91 7.25
C HIS A 216 -19.52 -5.03 7.13
N HIS A 217 -19.17 -6.14 6.48
CA HIS A 217 -20.00 -7.34 6.39
C HIS A 217 -19.79 -8.32 7.57
N GLY A 218 -19.00 -7.94 8.58
CA GLY A 218 -18.81 -8.71 9.81
C GLY A 218 -17.59 -9.63 9.84
N ASP A 219 -16.77 -9.67 8.77
CA ASP A 219 -15.50 -10.39 8.76
C ASP A 219 -14.42 -9.55 9.47
N MET A 220 -14.24 -9.85 10.76
CA MET A 220 -13.32 -9.14 11.68
C MET A 220 -12.03 -9.93 11.96
N ASP A 221 -11.59 -10.76 11.01
CA ASP A 221 -10.36 -11.55 11.14
C ASP A 221 -9.09 -10.69 10.92
N TYR A 222 -8.65 -10.01 11.98
CA TYR A 222 -7.54 -9.06 11.87
C TYR A 222 -6.21 -9.74 11.53
N ILE A 223 -6.04 -11.03 11.86
CA ILE A 223 -4.82 -11.79 11.59
C ILE A 223 -4.70 -12.05 10.09
N LYS A 224 -5.78 -12.53 9.46
CA LYS A 224 -5.82 -12.73 8.03
C LYS A 224 -5.65 -11.41 7.27
N HIS A 225 -6.34 -10.36 7.72
CA HIS A 225 -6.25 -9.04 7.09
C HIS A 225 -4.84 -8.43 7.22
N ALA A 226 -4.17 -8.64 8.36
CA ALA A 226 -2.79 -8.20 8.56
C ALA A 226 -1.80 -9.00 7.69
N LEU A 227 -2.01 -10.31 7.51
CA LEU A 227 -1.22 -11.13 6.60
C LEU A 227 -1.29 -10.60 5.16
N THR A 228 -2.49 -10.28 4.68
CA THR A 228 -2.73 -9.72 3.35
C THR A 228 -1.94 -8.41 3.14
N LEU A 229 -2.09 -7.44 4.04
CA LEU A 229 -1.34 -6.18 3.95
C LEU A 229 0.17 -6.37 4.10
N PHE A 230 0.61 -7.36 4.88
CA PHE A 230 2.01 -7.70 5.03
C PHE A 230 2.61 -8.19 3.71
N THR A 231 1.94 -9.11 3.02
CA THR A 231 2.41 -9.64 1.73
C THR A 231 2.47 -8.56 0.65
N ASP A 232 1.48 -7.65 0.62
CA ASP A 232 1.49 -6.50 -0.30
C ASP A 232 2.67 -5.56 -0.02
N PHE A 233 2.88 -5.20 1.24
CA PHE A 233 3.97 -4.33 1.65
C PHE A 233 5.32 -4.93 1.23
N VAL A 234 5.54 -6.20 1.53
CA VAL A 234 6.77 -6.91 1.23
C VAL A 234 7.00 -7.00 -0.28
N ALA A 235 5.97 -7.29 -1.06
CA ALA A 235 6.09 -7.39 -2.50
C ALA A 235 6.40 -6.04 -3.18
N VAL A 236 5.82 -4.93 -2.69
CA VAL A 236 6.18 -3.58 -3.12
C VAL A 236 7.63 -3.26 -2.71
N LEU A 237 8.01 -3.55 -1.46
CA LEU A 237 9.37 -3.32 -0.95
C LEU A 237 10.44 -4.02 -1.78
N VAL A 238 10.28 -5.31 -2.05
CA VAL A 238 11.21 -6.11 -2.85
C VAL A 238 11.44 -5.48 -4.21
N ARG A 239 10.39 -4.98 -4.86
CA ARG A 239 10.51 -4.37 -6.18
C ARG A 239 11.16 -3.02 -6.16
N ILE A 240 10.81 -2.16 -5.21
CA ILE A 240 11.50 -0.89 -5.03
C ILE A 240 12.99 -1.16 -4.76
N LEU A 241 13.31 -2.12 -3.91
CA LEU A 241 14.70 -2.51 -3.61
C LEU A 241 15.45 -2.97 -4.87
N VAL A 242 14.85 -3.83 -5.70
CA VAL A 242 15.43 -4.28 -6.98
C VAL A 242 15.64 -3.12 -7.95
N ILE A 243 14.68 -2.20 -8.07
CA ILE A 243 14.80 -1.00 -8.92
C ILE A 243 15.97 -0.14 -8.46
N MET A 244 16.04 0.15 -7.16
CA MET A 244 17.08 1.01 -6.61
C MET A 244 18.46 0.40 -6.73
N LEU A 245 18.59 -0.91 -6.48
CA LEU A 245 19.84 -1.64 -6.64
C LEU A 245 20.32 -1.61 -8.10
N LYS A 246 19.42 -1.88 -9.06
CA LYS A 246 19.75 -1.81 -10.50
C LYS A 246 20.19 -0.41 -10.91
N ASN A 247 19.44 0.61 -10.52
CA ASN A 247 19.77 2.01 -10.83
C ASN A 247 21.11 2.43 -10.22
N ALA A 248 21.46 1.91 -9.05
CA ALA A 248 22.74 2.19 -8.40
C ALA A 248 23.90 1.47 -9.09
N ALA A 249 23.70 0.22 -9.52
CA ALA A 249 24.65 -0.56 -10.31
C ALA A 249 24.97 0.15 -11.63
N ASP A 250 23.95 0.55 -12.41
CA ASP A 250 24.11 1.23 -13.70
C ASP A 250 24.92 2.54 -13.56
N LYS A 251 24.59 3.36 -12.54
CA LYS A 251 25.34 4.60 -12.24
C LYS A 251 26.80 4.33 -11.88
N SER A 252 27.09 3.20 -11.22
CA SER A 252 28.46 2.83 -10.85
C SER A 252 29.28 2.43 -12.09
N GLU A 253 28.66 1.75 -13.05
CA GLU A 253 29.29 1.37 -14.32
C GLU A 253 29.57 2.58 -15.19
N ASP A 254 28.63 3.51 -15.31
CA ASP A 254 28.79 4.74 -16.08
C ASP A 254 29.96 5.60 -15.55
N LYS A 255 30.08 5.71 -14.23
CA LYS A 255 31.22 6.40 -13.60
C LYS A 255 32.55 5.72 -13.92
N LYS A 256 32.58 4.38 -13.96
CA LYS A 256 33.79 3.63 -14.34
C LYS A 256 34.14 3.82 -15.81
N ARG A 257 33.15 3.86 -16.70
CA ARG A 257 33.34 4.14 -18.14
C ARG A 257 33.88 5.54 -18.38
N LYS A 258 33.31 6.55 -17.73
CA LYS A 258 33.77 7.95 -17.84
C LYS A 258 35.19 8.19 -17.30
N LYS A 259 35.67 7.39 -16.36
CA LYS A 259 37.06 7.45 -15.84
C LYS A 259 38.07 6.74 -16.75
N ARG A 260 37.62 5.91 -17.69
CA ARG A 260 38.46 5.16 -18.63
C ARG A 260 38.55 5.80 -20.03
N SER A 261 37.67 6.77 -20.31
CA SER A 261 37.71 7.62 -21.51
C SER A 261 38.46 8.91 -21.22
#